data_AF-A0A8I6XCJ3-F1
#
_entry.id   AF-A0A8I6XCJ3-F1
#
_cell.length_a   1.000
_cell.length_b   1.000
_cell.length_c   1.000
_cell.angle_alpha   90.00
_cell.angle_beta   90.00
_cell.angle_gamma   90.00
#
_symmetry.space_group_name_H-M   'P 1'
#
loop_
_entity.id
_entity.type
_entity.pdbx_description
1 polymer ?
#
loop_
_entity_poly.entity_id
_entity_poly.type
_entity_poly.pdbx_seq_one_letter_code
_entity_poly.pdbx_strand_id
1 'polypeptide(L)'
;MAPAPGSSPPTAVLLNTGNLVIRSANGTMQWQSFQHLTDTLLPGMRIRYKYGARVDNERVVAWKGPSDPSPGRFSFGGDRNTLLQSFLLDGSRPVLRSGTWIGNLVMSQRMNNNSIIVYTAFVDNDEEMYFTYTLSEGASHTRYVVTYSGEYQLQSWSGWTSTWDVLWKWPSAECTRYGYCGPYGYCDETLLPAPSCKCLDGFEPANIEEWANGRFSTGCRRKQPLRGCGDGFLALPGMKSPDRFTRVGGGGSTFEECAAECNRNCSCVGYAYAKLSSGRSGGDVARCLVWAGELVDTGKYGAELGGETLYIRLAGMDASTGTKRIFVKGQRAMH
;
A
#
# COMPACT_ATOMS: atom_id res chain seq x y z
N MET A 1 -60.52 -10.90 -21.30
CA MET A 1 -59.37 -10.26 -20.63
C MET A 1 -58.37 -11.37 -20.35
N ALA A 2 -57.32 -11.50 -21.16
CA ALA A 2 -56.31 -12.53 -20.95
C ALA A 2 -55.49 -12.17 -19.68
N PRO A 3 -55.10 -13.15 -18.85
CA PRO A 3 -54.25 -12.87 -17.70
C PRO A 3 -52.90 -12.36 -18.24
N ALA A 4 -52.40 -11.28 -17.65
CA ALA A 4 -51.04 -10.80 -17.93
C ALA A 4 -50.05 -11.97 -17.71
N PRO A 5 -49.03 -12.15 -18.57
CA PRO A 5 -48.04 -13.20 -18.38
C PRO A 5 -47.38 -12.99 -17.01
N GLY A 6 -47.64 -13.92 -16.09
CA GLY A 6 -47.14 -13.84 -14.72
C GLY A 6 -45.62 -13.80 -14.75
N SER A 7 -45.04 -12.69 -14.27
CA SER A 7 -43.60 -12.66 -14.06
C SER A 7 -43.27 -13.70 -12.99
N SER A 8 -42.47 -14.71 -13.32
CA SER A 8 -42.03 -15.69 -12.34
C SER A 8 -41.37 -14.96 -11.14
N PRO A 9 -41.59 -15.42 -9.90
CA PRO A 9 -41.03 -14.75 -8.74
C PRO A 9 -39.49 -14.76 -8.81
N PRO A 10 -38.82 -13.71 -8.28
CA PRO A 10 -37.37 -13.72 -8.18
C PRO A 10 -36.90 -14.83 -7.22
N THR A 11 -35.75 -15.42 -7.53
CA THR A 11 -35.17 -16.53 -6.76
C THR A 11 -33.86 -16.09 -6.09
N ALA A 12 -33.69 -16.46 -4.82
CA ALA A 12 -32.43 -16.34 -4.10
C ALA A 12 -31.61 -17.63 -4.26
N VAL A 13 -30.35 -17.52 -4.67
CA VAL A 13 -29.46 -18.65 -4.94
C VAL A 13 -28.11 -18.42 -4.27
N LEU A 14 -27.66 -19.37 -3.45
CA LEU A 14 -26.29 -19.38 -2.93
C LEU A 14 -25.39 -20.16 -3.90
N LEU A 15 -24.42 -19.48 -4.50
CA LEU A 15 -23.47 -20.09 -5.43
C LEU A 15 -22.36 -20.83 -4.67
N ASN A 16 -21.68 -21.77 -5.34
CA ASN A 16 -20.52 -22.49 -4.77
C ASN A 16 -19.36 -21.57 -4.37
N THR A 17 -19.33 -20.34 -4.89
CA THR A 17 -18.36 -19.31 -4.50
C THR A 17 -18.67 -18.67 -3.13
N GLY A 18 -19.86 -18.93 -2.57
CA GLY A 18 -20.38 -18.23 -1.38
C GLY A 18 -21.16 -16.96 -1.70
N ASN A 19 -21.26 -16.58 -2.99
CA ASN A 19 -22.03 -15.40 -3.40
C ASN A 19 -23.54 -15.73 -3.37
N LEU A 20 -24.30 -15.02 -2.53
CA LEU A 20 -25.75 -15.10 -2.50
C LEU A 20 -26.30 -14.10 -3.51
N VAL A 21 -27.03 -14.58 -4.51
CA VAL A 21 -27.55 -13.76 -5.60
C VAL A 21 -29.07 -13.79 -5.64
N ILE A 22 -29.69 -12.66 -5.99
CA ILE A 22 -31.12 -12.58 -6.30
C ILE A 22 -31.25 -12.44 -7.82
N ARG A 23 -32.00 -13.33 -8.45
CA ARG A 23 -32.23 -13.35 -9.90
C ARG A 23 -33.70 -13.15 -10.22
N SER A 24 -34.02 -12.37 -11.24
CA SER A 24 -35.38 -12.27 -11.78
C SER A 24 -35.76 -13.52 -12.59
N ALA A 25 -37.04 -13.64 -12.95
CA ALA A 25 -37.60 -14.74 -13.76
C ALA A 25 -36.80 -15.09 -15.02
N ASN A 26 -36.27 -14.06 -15.68
CA ASN A 26 -35.50 -14.15 -16.92
C ASN A 26 -34.02 -14.46 -16.70
N GLY A 27 -33.59 -14.72 -15.46
CA GLY A 27 -32.21 -15.03 -15.10
C GLY A 27 -31.31 -13.81 -14.87
N THR A 28 -31.79 -12.57 -15.06
CA THR A 28 -30.98 -11.37 -14.79
C THR A 28 -30.66 -11.25 -13.31
N MET A 29 -29.38 -11.02 -12.98
CA MET A 29 -28.93 -10.78 -11.62
C MET A 29 -29.36 -9.37 -11.17
N GLN A 30 -30.13 -9.30 -10.09
CA GLN A 30 -30.66 -8.06 -9.53
C GLN A 30 -29.85 -7.59 -8.30
N TRP A 31 -29.28 -8.53 -7.55
CA TRP A 31 -28.50 -8.25 -6.34
C TRP A 31 -27.48 -9.37 -6.07
N GLN A 32 -26.37 -9.04 -5.42
CA GLN A 32 -25.39 -10.04 -4.97
C GLN A 32 -24.69 -9.64 -3.66
N SER A 33 -24.46 -10.61 -2.77
CA SER A 33 -23.79 -10.37 -1.48
C SER A 33 -22.35 -9.91 -1.63
N PHE A 34 -21.67 -10.31 -2.71
CA PHE A 34 -20.28 -9.91 -2.98
C PHE A 34 -20.10 -8.39 -3.26
N GLN A 35 -21.19 -7.62 -3.36
CA GLN A 35 -21.15 -6.16 -3.43
C GLN A 35 -21.31 -5.48 -2.05
N HIS A 36 -21.48 -6.26 -0.98
CA HIS A 36 -21.70 -5.77 0.39
C HIS A 36 -20.70 -6.40 1.35
N LEU A 37 -19.51 -5.81 1.45
CA LEU A 37 -18.41 -6.33 2.26
C LEU A 37 -18.71 -6.24 3.77
N THR A 38 -18.28 -7.25 4.51
CA THR A 38 -18.27 -7.28 5.98
C THR A 38 -16.82 -7.24 6.47
N ASP A 39 -16.43 -8.11 7.41
CA ASP A 39 -15.07 -8.30 7.92
C ASP A 39 -14.23 -9.25 7.05
N THR A 40 -14.84 -9.91 6.07
CA THR A 40 -14.22 -11.01 5.31
C THR A 40 -14.24 -10.75 3.80
N LEU A 41 -13.14 -11.07 3.13
CA LEU A 41 -13.03 -11.13 1.68
C LEU A 41 -12.74 -12.59 1.26
N LEU A 42 -13.62 -13.15 0.43
CA LEU A 42 -13.50 -14.50 -0.14
C LEU A 42 -12.85 -14.48 -1.53
N PRO A 43 -12.37 -15.63 -2.05
CA PRO A 43 -11.79 -15.69 -3.38
C PRO A 43 -12.77 -15.19 -4.45
N GLY A 44 -12.30 -14.33 -5.34
CA GLY A 44 -13.09 -13.70 -6.41
C GLY A 44 -13.91 -12.48 -5.97
N MET A 45 -14.02 -12.17 -4.68
CA MET A 45 -14.57 -10.89 -4.23
C MET A 45 -13.64 -9.73 -4.62
N ARG A 46 -14.19 -8.52 -4.62
CA ARG A 46 -13.47 -7.29 -4.99
C ARG A 46 -13.54 -6.27 -3.86
N ILE A 47 -12.41 -5.67 -3.51
CA ILE A 47 -12.38 -4.39 -2.79
C ILE A 47 -12.25 -3.31 -3.86
N ARG A 48 -13.30 -2.51 -4.08
CA ARG A 48 -13.33 -1.49 -5.13
C ARG A 48 -12.83 -0.14 -4.63
N TYR A 49 -12.06 0.52 -5.48
CA TYR A 49 -11.49 1.85 -5.34
C TYR A 49 -12.23 2.71 -6.35
N LYS A 50 -13.23 3.48 -5.90
CA LYS A 50 -14.13 4.19 -6.80
C LYS A 50 -13.55 5.56 -7.14
N TYR A 51 -13.55 5.88 -8.43
CA TYR A 51 -13.10 7.19 -8.93
C TYR A 51 -14.11 8.28 -8.54
N GLY A 52 -13.70 9.24 -7.69
CA GLY A 52 -14.48 10.45 -7.39
C GLY A 52 -14.62 10.75 -5.89
N ALA A 53 -14.48 12.04 -5.53
CA ALA A 53 -14.37 12.53 -4.15
C ALA A 53 -15.61 12.35 -3.24
N ARG A 54 -16.67 11.69 -3.70
CA ARG A 54 -17.95 11.55 -2.97
C ARG A 54 -18.46 10.13 -2.84
N VAL A 55 -17.69 9.13 -3.25
CA VAL A 55 -18.08 7.74 -3.09
C VAL A 55 -17.27 7.14 -1.96
N ASP A 56 -17.94 6.66 -0.91
CA ASP A 56 -17.26 5.89 0.13
C ASP A 56 -16.60 4.68 -0.52
N ASN A 57 -15.27 4.63 -0.48
CA ASN A 57 -14.51 3.46 -0.93
C ASN A 57 -15.01 2.23 -0.18
N GLU A 58 -15.15 1.12 -0.88
CA GLU A 58 -15.53 -0.14 -0.26
C GLU A 58 -14.41 -0.54 0.73
N ARG A 59 -14.80 -0.85 1.96
CA ARG A 59 -13.88 -1.30 3.00
C ARG A 59 -14.40 -2.59 3.60
N VAL A 60 -13.45 -3.45 3.95
CA VAL A 60 -13.69 -4.57 4.83
C VAL A 60 -13.69 -4.01 6.26
N VAL A 61 -14.78 -4.20 7.00
CA VAL A 61 -14.98 -3.64 8.35
C VAL A 61 -15.05 -4.76 9.36
N ALA A 62 -14.14 -4.74 10.33
CA ALA A 62 -14.08 -5.73 11.38
C ALA A 62 -15.39 -5.80 12.17
N TRP A 63 -15.68 -6.96 12.74
CA TRP A 63 -16.68 -7.06 13.79
C TRP A 63 -16.28 -6.24 15.02
N LYS A 64 -17.28 -5.78 15.77
CA LYS A 64 -17.05 -5.04 17.01
C LYS A 64 -16.45 -5.92 18.11
N GLY A 65 -16.76 -7.21 18.09
CA GLY A 65 -16.19 -8.18 19.01
C GLY A 65 -16.38 -9.62 18.52
N PRO A 66 -15.85 -10.61 19.26
CA PRO A 66 -15.90 -12.02 18.85
C PRO A 66 -17.32 -12.58 18.72
N SER A 67 -18.29 -12.00 19.42
CA SER A 67 -19.70 -12.39 19.41
C SER A 67 -20.65 -11.28 18.96
N ASP A 68 -20.13 -10.15 18.47
CA ASP A 68 -20.91 -9.00 18.03
C ASP A 68 -20.52 -8.65 16.58
N PRO A 69 -21.31 -9.11 15.60
CA PRO A 69 -21.03 -8.89 14.18
C PRO A 69 -21.37 -7.47 13.70
N SER A 70 -21.81 -6.58 14.59
CA SER A 70 -22.01 -5.18 14.23
C SER A 70 -20.69 -4.51 13.81
N PRO A 71 -20.73 -3.45 12.99
CA PRO A 71 -19.53 -2.76 12.54
C PRO A 71 -18.62 -2.30 13.70
N GLY A 72 -17.38 -2.76 13.67
CA GLY A 72 -16.35 -2.43 14.65
C GLY A 72 -15.52 -1.20 14.26
N ARG A 73 -14.44 -0.99 15.01
CA ARG A 73 -13.54 0.17 14.86
C ARG A 73 -12.52 0.02 13.72
N PHE A 74 -12.15 -1.21 13.37
CA PHE A 74 -11.09 -1.47 12.40
C PHE A 74 -11.62 -1.65 11.00
N SER A 75 -10.96 -1.06 10.00
CA SER A 75 -11.34 -1.25 8.59
C SER A 75 -10.15 -1.25 7.66
N PHE A 76 -10.21 -2.06 6.60
CA PHE A 76 -9.21 -2.15 5.56
C PHE A 76 -9.79 -1.77 4.20
N GLY A 77 -9.07 -0.94 3.45
CA GLY A 77 -9.46 -0.54 2.10
C GLY A 77 -8.66 0.63 1.59
N GLY A 78 -8.99 1.09 0.38
CA GLY A 78 -8.24 2.13 -0.31
C GLY A 78 -8.25 3.50 0.35
N ASP A 79 -7.18 4.26 0.10
CA ASP A 79 -7.11 5.69 0.37
C ASP A 79 -8.24 6.42 -0.36
N ARG A 80 -8.92 7.31 0.36
CA ARG A 80 -10.03 8.13 -0.17
C ARG A 80 -9.55 9.20 -1.15
N ASN A 81 -8.29 9.60 -1.06
CA ASN A 81 -7.80 10.77 -1.79
C ASN A 81 -7.04 10.39 -3.07
N THR A 82 -6.06 9.50 -2.96
CA THR A 82 -5.16 9.19 -4.07
C THR A 82 -5.58 7.94 -4.83
N LEU A 83 -6.31 7.02 -4.19
CA LEU A 83 -6.60 5.65 -4.67
C LEU A 83 -5.32 4.83 -4.97
N LEU A 84 -4.15 5.32 -4.59
CA LEU A 84 -2.87 4.67 -4.85
C LEU A 84 -2.38 3.87 -3.65
N GLN A 85 -3.11 3.84 -2.55
CA GLN A 85 -2.67 3.20 -1.31
C GLN A 85 -3.85 2.53 -0.63
N SER A 86 -3.57 1.57 0.23
CA SER A 86 -4.55 0.93 1.11
C SER A 86 -4.11 1.08 2.55
N PHE A 87 -5.10 1.22 3.42
CA PHE A 87 -4.88 1.47 4.84
C PHE A 87 -5.68 0.49 5.69
N LEU A 88 -5.03 -0.02 6.74
CA LEU A 88 -5.73 -0.54 7.91
C LEU A 88 -5.91 0.64 8.88
N LEU A 89 -7.16 0.96 9.18
CA LEU A 89 -7.55 2.09 10.02
C LEU A 89 -8.15 1.61 11.33
N ASP A 90 -7.90 2.38 12.38
CA ASP A 90 -8.60 2.38 13.64
C ASP A 90 -9.44 3.66 13.74
N GLY A 91 -10.72 3.55 13.41
CA GLY A 91 -11.56 4.72 13.11
C GLY A 91 -10.97 5.50 11.94
N SER A 92 -10.49 6.72 12.20
CA SER A 92 -9.79 7.57 11.22
C SER A 92 -8.27 7.48 11.29
N ARG A 93 -7.71 6.76 12.28
CA ARG A 93 -6.26 6.72 12.52
C ARG A 93 -5.63 5.59 11.72
N PRO A 94 -4.58 5.84 10.92
CA PRO A 94 -3.86 4.78 10.25
C PRO A 94 -3.11 3.91 11.27
N VAL A 95 -3.35 2.60 11.21
CA VAL A 95 -2.59 1.58 11.93
C VAL A 95 -1.44 1.09 11.06
N LEU A 96 -1.72 0.90 9.76
CA LEU A 96 -0.77 0.45 8.76
C LEU A 96 -1.17 0.98 7.38
N ARG A 97 -0.18 1.16 6.52
CA ARG A 97 -0.34 1.58 5.12
C ARG A 97 0.41 0.64 4.20
N SER A 98 -0.19 0.30 3.06
CA SER A 98 0.48 -0.44 1.99
C SER A 98 1.56 0.38 1.28
N GLY A 99 2.31 -0.26 0.38
CA GLY A 99 3.06 0.50 -0.62
C GLY A 99 2.13 1.28 -1.55
N THR A 100 2.69 2.24 -2.27
CA THR A 100 1.96 2.94 -3.33
C THR A 100 1.75 1.98 -4.51
N TRP A 101 0.59 2.07 -5.14
CA TRP A 101 0.22 1.31 -6.32
C TRP A 101 1.25 1.52 -7.44
N ILE A 102 1.70 0.40 -7.98
CA ILE A 102 2.73 0.32 -9.03
C ILE A 102 2.14 -0.20 -10.36
N GLY A 103 0.87 0.07 -10.61
CA GLY A 103 0.20 -0.37 -11.83
C GLY A 103 -0.56 -1.68 -11.65
N ASN A 104 -1.09 -2.20 -12.76
CA ASN A 104 -1.65 -3.55 -12.79
C ASN A 104 -0.61 -4.54 -12.30
N LEU A 105 -0.97 -5.26 -11.25
CA LEU A 105 -0.05 -6.14 -10.55
C LEU A 105 -0.74 -7.47 -10.32
N VAL A 106 -0.11 -8.52 -10.82
CA VAL A 106 -0.47 -9.90 -10.50
C VAL A 106 0.70 -10.50 -9.75
N MET A 107 0.47 -10.91 -8.51
CA MET A 107 1.46 -11.60 -7.69
C MET A 107 0.96 -12.98 -7.33
N SER A 108 1.83 -13.97 -7.45
CA SER A 108 1.61 -15.30 -6.89
C SER A 108 2.49 -15.47 -5.67
N GLN A 109 1.91 -15.80 -4.53
CA GLN A 109 2.66 -16.12 -3.33
C GLN A 109 2.38 -17.58 -2.94
N ARG A 110 3.43 -18.38 -2.84
CA ARG A 110 3.36 -19.72 -2.28
C ARG A 110 3.42 -19.62 -0.76
N MET A 111 2.42 -20.15 -0.09
CA MET A 111 2.34 -20.15 1.37
C MET A 111 3.11 -21.35 1.92
N ASN A 112 4.07 -21.08 2.83
CA ASN A 112 5.12 -22.02 3.23
C ASN A 112 4.62 -23.33 3.88
N ASN A 113 3.39 -23.39 4.41
CA ASN A 113 2.88 -24.57 5.11
C ASN A 113 1.91 -25.45 4.31
N ASN A 114 1.16 -24.93 3.33
CA ASN A 114 -0.03 -25.64 2.81
C ASN A 114 -0.01 -25.94 1.30
N SER A 115 1.10 -25.71 0.59
CA SER A 115 1.14 -25.78 -0.89
C SER A 115 0.12 -24.89 -1.62
N ILE A 116 -0.55 -23.99 -0.89
CA ILE A 116 -1.52 -23.03 -1.43
C ILE A 116 -0.73 -21.94 -2.15
N ILE A 117 -1.13 -21.67 -3.39
CA ILE A 117 -0.68 -20.49 -4.12
C ILE A 117 -1.84 -19.51 -4.11
N VAL A 118 -1.58 -18.32 -3.57
CA VAL A 118 -2.52 -17.20 -3.61
C VAL A 118 -2.14 -16.31 -4.78
N TYR A 119 -3.06 -16.14 -5.71
CA TYR A 119 -2.92 -15.21 -6.82
C TYR A 119 -3.65 -13.93 -6.45
N THR A 120 -2.92 -12.85 -6.22
CA THR A 120 -3.49 -11.53 -5.93
C THR A 120 -3.41 -10.67 -7.18
N ALA A 121 -4.45 -9.90 -7.42
CA ALA A 121 -4.52 -8.98 -8.55
C ALA A 121 -5.01 -7.61 -8.09
N PHE A 122 -4.26 -6.57 -8.45
CA PHE A 122 -4.73 -5.21 -8.49
C PHE A 122 -4.99 -4.86 -9.95
N VAL A 123 -6.25 -4.56 -10.27
CA VAL A 123 -6.71 -4.29 -11.62
C VAL A 123 -7.22 -2.86 -11.67
N ASP A 124 -6.72 -2.11 -12.64
CA ASP A 124 -7.20 -0.79 -13.03
C ASP A 124 -7.68 -0.84 -14.48
N ASN A 125 -8.98 -0.63 -14.68
CA ASN A 125 -9.61 -0.51 -15.99
C ASN A 125 -10.42 0.80 -16.09
N ASP A 126 -11.06 1.03 -17.23
CA ASP A 126 -11.78 2.28 -17.49
C ASP A 126 -12.99 2.52 -16.56
N GLU A 127 -13.51 1.47 -15.92
CA GLU A 127 -14.70 1.51 -15.06
C GLU A 127 -14.35 1.60 -13.57
N GLU A 128 -13.45 0.73 -13.10
CA GLU A 128 -13.10 0.58 -11.69
C GLU A 128 -11.65 0.14 -11.50
N MET A 129 -11.09 0.58 -10.37
CA MET A 129 -9.91 -0.05 -9.79
C MET A 129 -10.34 -0.98 -8.66
N TYR A 130 -9.78 -2.18 -8.59
CA TYR A 130 -10.09 -3.14 -7.54
C TYR A 130 -8.95 -4.08 -7.18
N PHE A 131 -9.00 -4.54 -5.94
CA PHE A 131 -8.20 -5.66 -5.45
C PHE A 131 -9.06 -6.93 -5.45
N THR A 132 -8.51 -8.04 -5.93
CA THR A 132 -9.12 -9.37 -5.86
C THR A 132 -8.03 -10.42 -5.64
N TYR A 133 -8.44 -11.62 -5.27
CA TYR A 133 -7.54 -12.76 -5.23
C TYR A 133 -8.25 -14.06 -5.60
N THR A 134 -7.47 -15.01 -6.10
CA THR A 134 -7.87 -16.39 -6.36
C THR A 134 -6.84 -17.34 -5.75
N LEU A 135 -7.14 -18.63 -5.79
CA LEU A 135 -6.33 -19.69 -5.19
C LEU A 135 -5.97 -20.73 -6.25
N SER A 136 -4.87 -21.46 -6.04
CA SER A 136 -4.55 -22.66 -6.82
C SER A 136 -5.65 -23.71 -6.72
N GLU A 137 -5.78 -24.51 -7.77
CA GLU A 137 -6.70 -25.65 -7.79
C GLU A 137 -6.42 -26.59 -6.60
N GLY A 138 -7.48 -27.10 -5.97
CA GLY A 138 -7.38 -27.96 -4.78
C GLY A 138 -6.97 -27.26 -3.49
N ALA A 139 -6.78 -25.93 -3.49
CA ALA A 139 -6.48 -25.19 -2.26
C ALA A 139 -7.60 -25.33 -1.21
N SER A 140 -7.21 -25.41 0.06
CA SER A 140 -8.15 -25.34 1.18
C SER A 140 -8.88 -24.01 1.23
N HIS A 141 -10.08 -23.98 1.82
CA HIS A 141 -10.85 -22.76 1.98
C HIS A 141 -10.00 -21.68 2.65
N THR A 142 -9.80 -20.56 1.96
CA THR A 142 -8.89 -19.50 2.38
C THR A 142 -9.58 -18.14 2.26
N ARG A 143 -9.45 -17.30 3.28
CA ARG A 143 -10.13 -16.00 3.39
C ARG A 143 -9.19 -14.91 3.92
N TYR A 144 -9.38 -13.67 3.46
CA TYR A 144 -8.85 -12.51 4.16
C TYR A 144 -9.88 -12.02 5.19
N VAL A 145 -9.43 -11.66 6.39
CA VAL A 145 -10.30 -11.18 7.48
C VAL A 145 -9.65 -9.97 8.16
N VAL A 146 -10.43 -8.93 8.43
CA VAL A 146 -10.04 -7.88 9.38
C VAL A 146 -10.61 -8.26 10.74
N THR A 147 -9.73 -8.60 11.69
CA THR A 147 -10.15 -9.04 13.02
C THR A 147 -10.59 -7.86 13.89
N TYR A 148 -11.40 -8.15 14.92
CA TYR A 148 -11.79 -7.16 15.94
C TYR A 148 -10.59 -6.58 16.72
N SER A 149 -9.44 -7.28 16.71
CA SER A 149 -8.19 -6.85 17.33
C SER A 149 -7.33 -5.94 16.45
N GLY A 150 -7.77 -5.68 15.20
CA GLY A 150 -7.06 -4.79 14.28
C GLY A 150 -5.90 -5.48 13.56
N GLU A 151 -6.06 -6.75 13.21
CA GLU A 151 -5.16 -7.46 12.32
C GLU A 151 -5.87 -7.78 10.99
N TYR A 152 -5.18 -7.59 9.87
CA TYR A 152 -5.62 -8.08 8.57
C TYR A 152 -4.92 -9.42 8.31
N GLN A 153 -5.68 -10.51 8.32
CA GLN A 153 -5.13 -11.86 8.27
C GLN A 153 -5.56 -12.58 7.01
N LEU A 154 -4.65 -13.38 6.44
CA LEU A 154 -4.97 -14.45 5.51
C LEU A 154 -5.08 -15.75 6.31
N GLN A 155 -6.28 -16.33 6.35
CA GLN A 155 -6.57 -17.54 7.09
C GLN A 155 -6.90 -18.69 6.12
N SER A 156 -6.39 -19.89 6.39
CA SER A 156 -6.74 -21.12 5.69
C SER A 156 -7.38 -22.11 6.65
N TRP A 157 -8.45 -22.76 6.21
CA TRP A 157 -9.10 -23.81 6.97
C TRP A 157 -8.21 -25.06 7.00
N SER A 158 -7.97 -25.60 8.20
CA SER A 158 -7.34 -26.90 8.38
C SER A 158 -8.37 -27.94 8.74
N GLY A 159 -8.58 -28.90 7.83
CA GLY A 159 -9.46 -30.04 8.09
C GLY A 159 -8.96 -30.94 9.23
N TRP A 160 -7.68 -30.85 9.59
CA TRP A 160 -7.06 -31.71 10.60
C TRP A 160 -7.32 -31.18 12.02
N THR A 161 -7.16 -29.87 12.21
CA THR A 161 -7.40 -29.22 13.51
C THR A 161 -8.81 -28.66 13.63
N SER A 162 -9.57 -28.61 12.53
CA SER A 162 -10.88 -27.92 12.47
C SER A 162 -10.80 -26.46 12.92
N THR A 163 -9.71 -25.78 12.55
CA THR A 163 -9.47 -24.37 12.88
C THR A 163 -8.97 -23.58 11.68
N TRP A 164 -9.02 -22.26 11.80
CA TRP A 164 -8.45 -21.33 10.83
C TRP A 164 -6.99 -21.05 11.17
N ASP A 165 -6.08 -21.58 10.38
CA ASP A 165 -4.66 -21.31 10.50
C ASP A 165 -4.33 -19.96 9.86
N VAL A 166 -3.58 -19.12 10.58
CA VAL A 166 -3.12 -17.83 10.06
C VAL A 166 -1.89 -18.05 9.18
N LEU A 167 -2.06 -17.93 7.86
CA LEU A 167 -0.96 -18.06 6.90
C LEU A 167 -0.08 -16.81 6.87
N TRP A 168 -0.71 -15.64 7.00
CA TRP A 168 -0.05 -14.35 7.00
C TRP A 168 -0.91 -13.33 7.73
N LYS A 169 -0.29 -12.30 8.32
CA LYS A 169 -1.00 -11.20 8.96
C LYS A 169 -0.30 -9.86 8.78
N TRP A 170 -1.10 -8.80 8.85
CA TRP A 170 -0.66 -7.41 8.90
C TRP A 170 -1.29 -6.67 10.09
N PRO A 171 -0.50 -5.93 10.91
CA PRO A 171 0.95 -5.76 10.83
C PRO A 171 1.75 -7.05 11.08
N SER A 172 2.84 -7.24 10.34
CA SER A 172 3.69 -8.45 10.42
C SER A 172 4.81 -8.31 11.46
N ALA A 173 5.29 -7.08 11.66
CA ALA A 173 6.25 -6.69 12.68
C ALA A 173 5.92 -5.29 13.23
N GLU A 174 6.41 -4.97 14.43
CA GLU A 174 6.11 -3.69 15.08
C GLU A 174 6.52 -2.46 14.22
N CYS A 175 7.65 -2.52 13.51
CA CYS A 175 8.07 -1.37 12.68
C CYS A 175 7.24 -1.15 11.41
N THR A 176 6.37 -2.09 11.05
CA THR A 176 5.44 -1.93 9.91
C THR A 176 4.22 -1.09 10.26
N ARG A 177 4.00 -0.79 11.55
CA ARG A 177 2.95 0.13 11.99
C ARG A 177 3.21 1.53 11.43
N TYR A 178 2.12 2.23 11.12
CA TYR A 178 2.17 3.53 10.48
C TYR A 178 3.03 4.52 11.27
N GLY A 179 4.08 5.03 10.63
CA GLY A 179 4.95 6.06 11.20
C GLY A 179 5.83 5.59 12.38
N TYR A 180 5.97 4.29 12.61
CA TYR A 180 6.72 3.74 13.75
C TYR A 180 8.17 4.24 13.82
N CYS A 181 8.86 4.33 12.68
CA CYS A 181 10.26 4.75 12.61
C CYS A 181 10.48 6.28 12.62
N GLY A 182 9.41 7.07 12.79
CA GLY A 182 9.46 8.53 12.80
C GLY A 182 9.85 9.16 11.45
N PRO A 183 9.98 10.51 11.41
CA PRO A 183 10.40 11.24 10.21
C PRO A 183 11.78 10.81 9.71
N TYR A 184 11.94 10.65 8.39
CA TYR A 184 13.19 10.25 7.72
C TYR A 184 13.81 8.92 8.20
N GLY A 185 13.09 8.16 9.02
CA GLY A 185 13.35 6.77 9.35
C GLY A 185 12.52 5.84 8.46
N TYR A 186 12.99 4.62 8.28
CA TYR A 186 12.28 3.58 7.55
C TYR A 186 12.39 2.22 8.23
N CYS A 187 11.35 1.40 8.12
CA CYS A 187 11.37 0.00 8.57
C CYS A 187 12.06 -0.84 7.49
N ASP A 188 13.17 -1.48 7.84
CA ASP A 188 13.90 -2.36 6.94
C ASP A 188 13.37 -3.79 7.07
N GLU A 189 12.40 -4.15 6.23
CA GLU A 189 11.75 -5.47 6.24
C GLU A 189 12.63 -6.56 5.61
N THR A 190 13.73 -6.17 4.98
CA THR A 190 14.75 -7.11 4.48
C THR A 190 15.59 -7.73 5.59
N LEU A 191 15.58 -7.11 6.79
CA LEU A 191 16.24 -7.65 7.97
C LEU A 191 15.39 -8.76 8.59
N LEU A 192 15.51 -9.98 8.07
CA LEU A 192 14.87 -11.15 8.65
C LEU A 192 15.75 -11.78 9.75
N PRO A 193 15.15 -12.33 10.82
CA PRO A 193 13.72 -12.42 11.11
C PRO A 193 13.13 -11.19 11.83
N ALA A 194 13.95 -10.18 12.14
CA ALA A 194 13.55 -9.03 12.97
C ALA A 194 13.71 -7.69 12.22
N PRO A 195 12.68 -7.27 11.46
CA PRO A 195 12.63 -5.95 10.85
C PRO A 195 12.86 -4.86 11.88
N SER A 196 13.63 -3.84 11.52
CA SER A 196 13.98 -2.75 12.44
C SER A 196 14.10 -1.41 11.73
N CYS A 197 14.05 -0.32 12.51
CA CYS A 197 14.16 1.03 11.97
C CYS A 197 15.60 1.40 11.64
N LYS A 198 15.79 2.03 10.49
CA LYS A 198 17.03 2.68 10.06
C LYS A 198 16.76 4.12 9.62
N CYS A 199 17.77 4.97 9.68
CA CYS A 199 17.72 6.28 9.04
C CYS A 199 18.01 6.15 7.55
N LEU A 200 17.35 6.98 6.74
CA LEU A 200 17.70 7.11 5.33
C LEU A 200 19.17 7.54 5.17
N ASP A 201 19.81 7.13 4.07
CA ASP A 201 21.19 7.52 3.81
C ASP A 201 21.34 9.05 3.73
N GLY A 202 22.34 9.59 4.43
CA GLY A 202 22.49 11.04 4.62
C GLY A 202 21.78 11.61 5.85
N PHE A 203 21.08 10.77 6.62
CA PHE A 203 20.44 11.11 7.88
C PHE A 203 21.05 10.33 9.05
N GLU A 204 20.84 10.82 10.26
CA GLU A 204 21.26 10.22 11.53
C GLU A 204 20.13 10.31 12.57
N PRO A 205 20.11 9.47 13.61
CA PRO A 205 19.10 9.55 14.65
C PRO A 205 19.00 10.96 15.25
N ALA A 206 17.78 11.48 15.37
CA ALA A 206 17.58 12.79 15.98
C ALA A 206 17.96 12.78 17.47
N ASN A 207 17.74 11.64 18.15
CA ASN A 207 18.22 11.35 19.48
C ASN A 207 18.81 9.93 19.52
N ILE A 208 20.12 9.84 19.79
CA ILE A 208 20.86 8.57 19.72
C ILE A 208 20.52 7.62 20.87
N GLU A 209 20.21 8.15 22.06
CA GLU A 209 19.86 7.37 23.23
C GLU A 209 18.48 6.75 23.07
N GLU A 210 17.49 7.49 22.58
CA GLU A 210 16.16 6.95 22.25
C GLU A 210 16.27 5.83 21.23
N TRP A 211 17.02 6.09 20.15
CA TRP A 211 17.18 5.17 19.03
C TRP A 211 17.84 3.85 19.46
N ALA A 212 18.88 3.93 20.30
CA ALA A 212 19.57 2.76 20.83
C ALA A 212 18.67 1.90 21.75
N ASN A 213 17.67 2.52 22.38
CA ASN A 213 16.69 1.85 23.24
C ASN A 213 15.41 1.42 22.48
N GLY A 214 15.41 1.46 21.15
CA GLY A 214 14.26 1.05 20.33
C GLY A 214 13.11 2.05 20.32
N ARG A 215 13.33 3.30 20.76
CA ARG A 215 12.36 4.40 20.65
C ARG A 215 12.67 5.21 19.39
N PHE A 216 11.82 5.08 18.37
CA PHE A 216 12.06 5.66 17.05
C PHE A 216 11.17 6.85 16.71
N SER A 217 10.30 7.30 17.62
CA SER A 217 9.29 8.35 17.38
C SER A 217 9.88 9.69 16.95
N THR A 218 11.08 10.04 17.43
CA THR A 218 11.78 11.28 17.02
C THR A 218 12.35 11.19 15.61
N GLY A 219 12.43 9.99 15.03
CA GLY A 219 12.97 9.77 13.70
C GLY A 219 14.44 10.16 13.58
N CYS A 220 14.77 10.64 12.39
CA CYS A 220 16.11 10.99 11.96
C CYS A 220 16.18 12.45 11.49
N ARG A 221 17.37 13.03 11.58
CA ARG A 221 17.67 14.37 11.06
C ARG A 221 18.76 14.31 10.00
N ARG A 222 18.83 15.33 9.15
CA ARG A 222 19.87 15.42 8.13
C ARG A 222 21.25 15.58 8.78
N LYS A 223 22.25 14.86 8.26
CA LYS A 223 23.65 15.06 8.66
C LYS A 223 24.19 16.43 8.22
N GLN A 224 23.67 16.97 7.12
CA GLN A 224 24.04 18.27 6.58
C GLN A 224 22.79 19.03 6.13
N PRO A 225 22.68 20.34 6.44
CA PRO A 225 21.56 21.15 6.01
C PRO A 225 21.60 21.34 4.49
N LEU A 226 20.41 21.41 3.87
CA LEU A 226 20.27 21.72 2.45
C LEU A 226 20.73 23.16 2.17
N ARG A 227 21.33 23.38 1.00
CA ARG A 227 21.82 24.69 0.53
C ARG A 227 20.91 25.27 -0.56
N GLY A 228 19.61 25.10 -0.38
CA GLY A 228 18.58 25.55 -1.33
C GLY A 228 18.35 24.57 -2.48
N CYS A 229 18.08 25.10 -3.68
CA CYS A 229 17.75 24.31 -4.87
C CYS A 229 18.97 23.71 -5.61
N GLY A 230 20.21 23.96 -5.14
CA GLY A 230 21.44 23.48 -5.80
C GLY A 230 21.87 22.05 -5.45
N ASP A 231 21.11 21.37 -4.61
CA ASP A 231 21.41 20.04 -4.09
C ASP A 231 20.83 18.93 -4.99
N GLY A 232 21.63 17.91 -5.27
CA GLY A 232 21.21 16.73 -6.02
C GLY A 232 20.41 15.71 -5.21
N PHE A 233 20.05 14.60 -5.87
CA PHE A 233 19.25 13.53 -5.29
C PHE A 233 20.03 12.23 -5.17
N LEU A 234 19.84 11.53 -4.04
CA LEU A 234 20.32 10.17 -3.83
C LEU A 234 19.20 9.19 -4.15
N ALA A 235 19.48 8.23 -5.03
CA ALA A 235 18.56 7.14 -5.35
C ALA A 235 18.63 6.03 -4.29
N LEU A 236 17.47 5.66 -3.75
CA LEU A 236 17.29 4.57 -2.80
C LEU A 236 16.34 3.53 -3.42
N PRO A 237 16.85 2.39 -3.94
CA PRO A 237 16.02 1.38 -4.59
C PRO A 237 15.31 0.44 -3.58
N GLY A 238 14.21 -0.18 -4.01
CA GLY A 238 13.48 -1.20 -3.24
C GLY A 238 12.72 -0.64 -2.04
N MET A 239 12.30 0.62 -2.13
CA MET A 239 11.66 1.36 -1.05
C MET A 239 10.13 1.30 -1.16
N LYS A 240 9.47 1.24 -0.01
CA LYS A 240 8.07 1.66 0.15
C LYS A 240 8.07 3.17 0.22
N SER A 241 7.54 3.82 -0.82
CA SER A 241 7.50 5.29 -0.87
C SER A 241 6.79 5.89 0.35
N PRO A 242 7.26 7.03 0.88
CA PRO A 242 6.66 7.71 2.03
C PRO A 242 5.21 8.11 1.78
N ASP A 243 4.46 8.34 2.86
CA ASP A 243 3.11 8.89 2.79
C ASP A 243 3.12 10.41 2.48
N ARG A 244 1.95 11.03 2.31
CA ARG A 244 1.74 12.49 2.14
C ARG A 244 2.45 13.07 0.91
N PHE A 245 2.49 12.31 -0.17
CA PHE A 245 2.99 12.78 -1.45
C PHE A 245 2.00 13.71 -2.15
N THR A 246 2.52 14.53 -3.06
CA THR A 246 1.72 15.21 -4.08
C THR A 246 1.97 14.53 -5.42
N ARG A 247 0.89 14.18 -6.15
CA ARG A 247 1.00 13.67 -7.52
C ARG A 247 1.07 14.83 -8.49
N VAL A 248 2.08 14.84 -9.36
CA VAL A 248 2.31 15.90 -10.35
C VAL A 248 2.25 15.32 -11.77
N GLY A 249 1.96 16.16 -12.76
CA GLY A 249 2.12 15.78 -14.17
C GLY A 249 0.98 14.99 -14.80
N GLY A 250 -0.14 14.80 -14.09
CA GLY A 250 -1.39 14.27 -14.65
C GLY A 250 -1.33 12.86 -15.26
N GLY A 251 -0.23 12.12 -15.10
CA GLY A 251 -0.05 10.81 -15.74
C GLY A 251 0.91 10.77 -16.94
N GLY A 252 1.36 11.92 -17.43
CA GLY A 252 2.15 12.02 -18.66
C GLY A 252 3.63 12.39 -18.46
N SER A 253 4.06 12.69 -17.24
CA SER A 253 5.41 13.22 -17.03
C SER A 253 6.52 12.20 -17.27
N THR A 254 7.67 12.67 -17.74
CA THR A 254 8.89 11.85 -17.82
C THR A 254 9.60 11.77 -16.47
N PHE A 255 10.62 10.92 -16.38
CA PHE A 255 11.49 10.83 -15.21
C PHE A 255 12.19 12.17 -14.92
N GLU A 256 12.70 12.80 -15.97
CA GLU A 256 13.44 14.08 -15.91
C GLU A 256 12.53 15.23 -15.50
N GLU A 257 11.30 15.25 -16.02
CA GLU A 257 10.29 16.22 -15.62
C GLU A 257 9.93 16.07 -14.14
N CYS A 258 9.79 14.84 -13.64
CA CYS A 258 9.50 14.61 -12.23
C CYS A 258 10.63 15.14 -11.31
N ALA A 259 11.88 14.91 -11.69
CA ALA A 259 13.04 15.46 -11.00
C ALA A 259 13.05 17.01 -11.07
N ALA A 260 12.73 17.57 -12.24
CA ALA A 260 12.65 19.01 -12.46
C ALA A 260 11.56 19.67 -11.60
N GLU A 261 10.38 19.06 -11.47
CA GLU A 261 9.30 19.55 -10.61
C GLU A 261 9.73 19.64 -9.15
N CYS A 262 10.41 18.62 -8.63
CA CYS A 262 10.99 18.69 -7.31
C CYS A 262 12.08 19.77 -7.22
N ASN A 263 12.94 19.92 -8.23
CA ASN A 263 13.99 20.95 -8.27
C ASN A 263 13.49 22.38 -8.34
N ARG A 264 12.36 22.65 -8.98
CA ARG A 264 11.76 24.00 -8.99
C ARG A 264 11.25 24.42 -7.61
N ASN A 265 10.91 23.47 -6.75
CA ASN A 265 10.48 23.74 -5.38
C ASN A 265 11.64 23.49 -4.40
N CYS A 266 12.26 24.55 -3.87
CA CYS A 266 13.37 24.40 -2.90
C CYS A 266 12.95 23.72 -1.60
N SER A 267 11.65 23.67 -1.28
CA SER A 267 11.11 22.93 -0.12
C SER A 267 10.95 21.43 -0.41
N CYS A 268 11.04 21.01 -1.68
CA CYS A 268 10.98 19.59 -2.02
C CYS A 268 12.15 18.83 -1.37
N VAL A 269 11.86 17.72 -0.73
CA VAL A 269 12.85 16.87 -0.04
C VAL A 269 13.10 15.55 -0.77
N GLY A 270 12.29 15.22 -1.77
CA GLY A 270 12.45 14.03 -2.59
C GLY A 270 11.32 13.82 -3.58
N TYR A 271 11.52 12.88 -4.49
CA TYR A 271 10.54 12.46 -5.49
C TYR A 271 10.66 10.96 -5.77
N ALA A 272 9.64 10.41 -6.42
CA ALA A 272 9.62 9.04 -6.91
C ALA A 272 8.89 9.02 -8.25
N TYR A 273 9.41 8.20 -9.16
CA TYR A 273 8.91 8.07 -10.50
C TYR A 273 8.70 6.61 -10.84
N ALA A 274 7.56 6.29 -11.44
CA ALA A 274 7.28 4.97 -11.96
C ALA A 274 6.47 5.06 -13.26
N LYS A 275 6.82 4.24 -14.25
CA LYS A 275 5.95 3.96 -15.41
C LYS A 275 5.07 2.78 -15.03
N LEU A 276 3.77 3.01 -14.99
CA LEU A 276 2.79 2.05 -14.53
C LEU A 276 2.03 1.49 -15.72
N SER A 277 1.93 0.17 -15.79
CA SER A 277 0.98 -0.43 -16.72
C SER A 277 -0.44 -0.17 -16.24
N SER A 278 -1.29 0.34 -17.12
CA SER A 278 -2.71 0.53 -16.85
C SER A 278 -3.54 -0.24 -17.89
N GLY A 279 -4.66 -0.80 -17.45
CA GLY A 279 -5.62 -1.46 -18.35
C GLY A 279 -6.61 -0.47 -18.98
N ARG A 280 -6.37 0.83 -18.82
CA ARG A 280 -7.25 1.90 -19.28
C ARG A 280 -7.00 2.21 -20.74
N SER A 281 -8.02 2.66 -21.45
CA SER A 281 -7.94 3.04 -22.87
C SER A 281 -6.89 4.14 -23.16
N GLY A 282 -6.45 4.88 -22.14
CA GLY A 282 -5.37 5.87 -22.22
C GLY A 282 -3.94 5.32 -22.20
N GLY A 283 -3.74 4.01 -22.04
CA GLY A 283 -2.42 3.36 -22.04
C GLY A 283 -1.65 3.47 -20.73
N ASP A 284 -0.36 3.13 -20.76
CA ASP A 284 0.53 3.19 -19.60
C ASP A 284 0.59 4.62 -19.02
N VAL A 285 0.58 4.72 -17.69
CA VAL A 285 0.52 5.99 -16.97
C VAL A 285 1.81 6.20 -16.21
N ALA A 286 2.45 7.36 -16.39
CA ALA A 286 3.56 7.76 -15.54
C ALA A 286 3.07 8.34 -14.21
N ARG A 287 3.62 7.86 -13.11
CA ARG A 287 3.38 8.39 -11.76
C ARG A 287 4.61 9.18 -11.32
N CYS A 288 4.45 10.49 -11.19
CA CYS A 288 5.39 11.37 -10.52
C CYS A 288 4.85 11.76 -9.15
N LEU A 289 5.59 11.39 -8.09
CA LEU A 289 5.31 11.78 -6.72
C LEU A 289 6.39 12.71 -6.20
N VAL A 290 6.00 13.78 -5.52
CA VAL A 290 6.94 14.71 -4.88
C VAL A 290 6.55 14.92 -3.42
N TRP A 291 7.56 15.17 -2.57
CA TRP A 291 7.38 15.48 -1.16
C TRP A 291 8.01 16.82 -0.82
N ALA A 292 7.25 17.72 -0.18
CA ALA A 292 7.72 19.03 0.28
C ALA A 292 7.76 19.16 1.82
N GLY A 293 7.46 18.07 2.54
CA GLY A 293 7.48 18.01 4.00
C GLY A 293 8.33 16.83 4.49
N GLU A 294 8.19 16.50 5.77
CA GLU A 294 8.87 15.34 6.33
C GLU A 294 8.47 14.03 5.64
N LEU A 295 9.45 13.15 5.41
CA LEU A 295 9.20 11.82 4.86
C LEU A 295 8.77 10.91 6.01
N VAL A 296 7.53 10.43 5.98
CA VAL A 296 6.95 9.61 7.05
C VAL A 296 6.45 8.27 6.52
N ASP A 297 6.45 7.27 7.39
CA ASP A 297 5.99 5.91 7.07
C ASP A 297 6.72 5.28 5.86
N THR A 298 8.04 5.49 5.80
CA THR A 298 8.89 4.89 4.77
C THR A 298 9.23 3.45 5.15
N GLY A 299 9.44 2.57 4.18
CA GLY A 299 9.89 1.20 4.43
C GLY A 299 10.83 0.70 3.33
N LYS A 300 11.42 -0.48 3.53
CA LYS A 300 12.25 -1.16 2.53
C LYS A 300 11.80 -2.60 2.40
N TYR A 301 11.12 -2.89 1.29
CA TYR A 301 10.65 -4.24 0.97
C TYR A 301 11.73 -5.07 0.26
N GLY A 302 12.73 -4.42 -0.35
CA GLY A 302 13.69 -5.08 -1.23
C GLY A 302 13.19 -5.13 -2.69
N ALA A 303 14.00 -5.71 -3.59
CA ALA A 303 13.71 -5.71 -5.03
C ALA A 303 12.57 -6.66 -5.43
N GLU A 304 12.33 -7.71 -4.63
CA GLU A 304 11.40 -8.80 -4.99
C GLU A 304 9.93 -8.50 -4.65
N LEU A 305 9.68 -7.56 -3.75
CA LEU A 305 8.34 -7.26 -3.21
C LEU A 305 7.69 -6.00 -3.81
N GLY A 306 8.17 -5.55 -4.98
CA GLY A 306 7.59 -4.40 -5.67
C GLY A 306 7.92 -3.04 -5.04
N GLY A 307 9.09 -2.92 -4.38
CA GLY A 307 9.60 -1.61 -3.95
C GLY A 307 9.99 -0.72 -5.14
N GLU A 308 9.76 0.59 -5.03
CA GLU A 308 10.15 1.57 -6.04
C GLU A 308 11.43 2.32 -5.63
N THR A 309 12.01 3.10 -6.54
CA THR A 309 13.17 3.93 -6.22
C THR A 309 12.72 5.27 -5.67
N LEU A 310 13.13 5.58 -4.44
CA LEU A 310 12.93 6.87 -3.80
C LEU A 310 14.16 7.75 -4.01
N TYR A 311 13.98 8.96 -4.53
CA TYR A 311 15.06 9.92 -4.75
C TYR A 311 14.98 11.00 -3.68
N ILE A 312 15.94 11.04 -2.75
CA ILE A 312 15.96 12.02 -1.64
C ILE A 312 16.96 13.14 -1.91
N ARG A 313 16.55 14.39 -1.70
CA ARG A 313 17.44 15.55 -1.84
C ARG A 313 18.47 15.54 -0.72
N LEU A 314 19.76 15.65 -1.04
CA LEU A 314 20.86 15.68 -0.06
C LEU A 314 21.87 16.78 -0.37
N ALA A 315 22.39 17.39 0.69
CA ALA A 315 23.39 18.45 0.57
C ALA A 315 24.67 17.97 -0.11
N GLY A 316 25.21 18.79 -1.03
CA GLY A 316 26.51 18.52 -1.66
C GLY A 316 26.52 17.36 -2.66
N MET A 317 25.35 16.88 -3.09
CA MET A 317 25.22 16.02 -4.27
C MET A 317 25.19 16.90 -5.52
N ASP A 318 25.93 16.53 -6.55
CA ASP A 318 25.84 17.19 -7.85
C ASP A 318 24.50 16.87 -8.51
N ALA A 319 23.72 17.90 -8.84
CA ALA A 319 22.42 17.77 -9.51
C ALA A 319 22.50 17.11 -10.89
N SER A 320 23.69 17.09 -11.51
CA SER A 320 23.93 16.52 -12.85
C SER A 320 24.44 15.07 -12.84
N THR A 321 25.02 14.57 -11.73
CA THR A 321 25.72 13.27 -11.71
C THR A 321 25.35 12.36 -10.55
N GLY A 322 24.55 12.81 -9.58
CA GLY A 322 24.15 12.00 -8.40
C GLY A 322 25.33 11.55 -7.54
N THR A 323 26.51 12.14 -7.74
CA THR A 323 27.75 11.82 -7.03
C THR A 323 28.00 12.84 -5.93
N LYS A 324 28.58 12.40 -4.81
CA LYS A 324 28.99 13.31 -3.73
C LYS A 324 30.08 14.25 -4.22
N ARG A 325 29.90 15.56 -4.07
CA ARG A 325 30.99 16.53 -4.19
C ARG A 325 32.01 16.26 -3.08
N ILE A 326 33.20 15.81 -3.45
CA ILE A 326 34.33 15.69 -2.52
C ILE A 326 34.90 17.09 -2.33
N PHE A 327 34.64 17.71 -1.18
CA PHE A 327 35.34 18.94 -0.78
C PHE A 327 36.69 18.57 -0.18
N VAL A 328 37.75 18.75 -0.96
CA VAL A 328 39.12 18.75 -0.42
C VAL A 328 39.27 20.01 0.44
N LYS A 329 39.42 19.85 1.76
CA LYS A 329 39.79 20.95 2.66
C LYS A 329 41.20 21.42 2.26
N GLY A 330 41.29 22.55 1.56
CA GLY A 330 42.56 23.19 1.27
C GLY A 330 43.27 23.60 2.56
N GLN A 331 44.47 23.07 2.78
CA GLN A 331 45.43 23.61 3.75
C GLN A 331 45.76 25.06 3.35
N ARG A 332 45.48 26.01 4.23
CA ARG A 332 46.08 27.34 4.16
C ARG A 332 47.57 27.20 4.42
N ALA A 333 48.40 27.42 3.40
CA ALA A 333 49.78 27.81 3.61
C ALA A 333 49.76 29.25 4.16
N MET A 334 50.24 29.46 5.38
CA MET A 334 50.61 30.80 5.85
C MET A 334 51.89 31.21 5.11
N HIS A 335 51.91 32.47 4.67
CA HIS A 335 53.09 33.13 4.10
C HIS A 335 54.22 33.27 5.11
#